data_AF-A0A7Z1QAQ0-F1
#
_entry.id   AF-A0A7Z1QAQ0-F1
#
_cell.length_a   1.000
_cell.length_b   1.000
_cell.length_c   1.000
_cell.angle_alpha   90.00
_cell.angle_beta   90.00
_cell.angle_gamma   90.00
#
_symmetry.space_group_name_H-M   'P 1'
#
loop_
_entity.id
_entity.type
_entity.pdbx_description
1 polymer ?
#
loop_
_entity_poly.entity_id
_entity_poly.type
_entity_poly.pdbx_seq_one_letter_code
_entity_poly.pdbx_strand_id
1 'polypeptide(L)'
;MTFHRLSLSVLGLAFLSGQAMATAPAPEKTDPAAGVFTPEQEVRIGQVAAEYLLAHPDILVQVSQRLQAQQQDEQVKNITAAVLASQDALVNDRDNPTYGPADAKVVLVELFD
;
A
#
# COMPACT_ATOMS: atom_id res chain seq x y z
N MET A 1 -6.14 -25.27 13.38
CA MET A 1 -7.15 -25.19 12.29
C MET A 1 -8.33 -26.02 12.71
N THR A 2 -9.43 -25.38 13.12
CA THR A 2 -10.61 -26.09 13.64
C THR A 2 -11.85 -25.38 13.11
N PHE A 3 -12.46 -25.94 12.07
CA PHE A 3 -13.71 -25.46 11.50
C PHE A 3 -14.87 -26.15 12.20
N HIS A 4 -15.75 -25.39 12.84
CA HIS A 4 -17.02 -25.90 13.36
C HIS A 4 -18.13 -25.53 12.37
N ARG A 5 -18.80 -26.55 11.83
CA ARG A 5 -20.05 -26.44 11.05
C ARG A 5 -21.19 -26.80 11.99
N LEU A 6 -22.19 -25.94 12.14
CA LEU A 6 -23.52 -26.33 12.64
C LEU A 6 -24.53 -25.32 12.07
N SER A 7 -25.29 -25.72 11.06
CA SER A 7 -26.56 -26.46 11.10
C SER A 7 -27.76 -25.60 11.46
N LEU A 8 -28.68 -25.61 10.50
CA LEU A 8 -29.94 -24.89 10.37
C LEU A 8 -30.97 -25.39 11.40
N SER A 9 -31.67 -24.48 12.08
CA SER A 9 -32.95 -24.78 12.72
C SER A 9 -33.95 -23.70 12.39
N VAL A 10 -34.89 -24.07 11.53
CA VAL A 10 -36.18 -23.39 11.34
C VAL A 10 -37.11 -23.91 12.43
N LEU A 11 -37.72 -23.01 13.20
CA LEU A 11 -38.91 -23.33 13.97
C LEU A 11 -39.88 -22.15 13.90
N GLY A 12 -41.06 -22.42 13.35
CA GLY A 12 -42.14 -21.45 13.18
C GLY A 12 -43.17 -21.49 14.30
N LEU A 13 -44.29 -20.82 13.99
CA LEU A 13 -45.52 -20.56 14.77
C LEU A 13 -45.44 -19.38 15.76
N ALA A 14 -46.44 -18.51 15.92
CA ALA A 14 -47.69 -18.20 15.22
C ALA A 14 -48.36 -17.06 16.01
N PHE A 15 -48.94 -16.07 15.31
CA PHE A 15 -50.07 -15.18 15.68
C PHE A 15 -50.12 -14.46 17.03
N LEU A 16 -50.18 -13.12 17.00
CA LEU A 16 -51.28 -12.37 17.64
C LEU A 16 -51.48 -10.96 17.04
N SER A 17 -52.75 -10.60 16.91
CA SER A 17 -53.34 -9.43 16.28
C SER A 17 -52.98 -8.09 16.92
N GLY A 18 -52.93 -7.02 16.11
CA GLY A 18 -52.84 -5.65 16.59
C GLY A 18 -52.74 -4.64 15.44
N GLN A 19 -53.88 -4.34 14.80
CA GLN A 19 -53.99 -3.25 13.83
C GLN A 19 -53.90 -1.92 14.58
N ALA A 20 -52.77 -1.22 14.47
CA ALA A 20 -52.69 0.21 14.73
C ALA A 20 -52.29 0.89 13.42
N MET A 21 -53.20 1.71 12.89
CA MET A 21 -52.91 2.60 11.78
C MET A 21 -51.88 3.63 12.25
N ALA A 22 -50.63 3.40 11.88
CA ALA A 22 -49.63 4.43 11.78
C ALA A 22 -49.27 4.53 10.30
N THR A 23 -49.63 5.65 9.66
CA THR A 23 -49.04 6.05 8.38
C THR A 23 -47.56 6.29 8.64
N ALA A 24 -46.77 5.21 8.63
CA ALA A 24 -45.33 5.29 8.58
C ALA A 24 -44.95 5.80 7.19
N PRO A 25 -44.04 6.78 7.07
CA PRO A 25 -43.54 7.20 5.77
C PRO A 25 -42.97 5.97 5.07
N ALA A 26 -43.24 5.86 3.76
CA ALA A 26 -42.64 4.85 2.91
C ALA A 26 -41.12 4.78 3.20
N PRO A 27 -40.48 3.60 3.13
CA PRO A 27 -39.04 3.55 3.16
C PRO A 27 -38.55 4.40 1.99
N GLU A 28 -38.06 5.60 2.30
CA GLU A 28 -37.15 6.33 1.44
C GLU A 28 -36.11 5.29 1.06
N LYS A 29 -36.07 4.97 -0.24
CA LYS A 29 -34.95 4.24 -0.82
C LYS A 29 -33.74 5.06 -0.42
N THR A 30 -33.02 4.59 0.58
CA THR A 30 -31.70 5.11 0.91
C THR A 30 -30.89 4.74 -0.32
N ASP A 31 -30.78 5.69 -1.26
CA ASP A 31 -29.85 5.57 -2.37
C ASP A 31 -28.51 5.26 -1.69
N PRO A 32 -27.93 4.07 -1.90
CA PRO A 32 -26.60 3.80 -1.39
C PRO A 32 -25.73 4.90 -1.97
N ALA A 33 -25.07 5.66 -1.10
CA ALA A 33 -24.24 6.82 -1.43
C ALA A 33 -23.62 6.58 -2.81
N ALA A 34 -24.14 7.29 -3.81
CA ALA A 34 -23.90 6.94 -5.20
C ALA A 34 -22.39 6.88 -5.39
N GLY A 35 -21.86 5.67 -5.56
CA GLY A 35 -20.48 5.48 -5.94
C GLY A 35 -20.21 6.38 -7.13
N VAL A 36 -19.02 6.97 -7.20
CA VAL A 36 -18.62 7.80 -8.36
C VAL A 36 -18.84 7.03 -9.68
N PHE A 37 -18.87 5.69 -9.60
CA PHE A 37 -19.30 4.79 -10.65
C PHE A 37 -20.42 3.85 -10.18
N THR A 38 -21.31 3.46 -11.10
CA THR A 38 -22.25 2.37 -10.88
C THR A 38 -21.54 1.01 -10.98
N PRO A 39 -22.10 -0.07 -10.41
CA PRO A 39 -21.50 -1.41 -10.50
C PRO A 39 -21.23 -1.87 -11.94
N GLU A 40 -22.13 -1.56 -12.87
CA GLU A 40 -21.96 -1.89 -14.29
C GLU A 40 -20.79 -1.11 -14.93
N GLN A 41 -20.57 0.13 -14.49
CA GLN A 41 -19.45 0.95 -14.94
C GLN A 41 -18.11 0.41 -14.42
N GLU A 42 -18.03 -0.01 -13.15
CA GLU A 42 -16.82 -0.62 -12.59
C GLU A 42 -16.43 -1.90 -13.35
N VAL A 43 -17.40 -2.75 -13.68
CA VAL A 43 -17.18 -3.95 -14.49
C VAL A 43 -16.61 -3.58 -15.86
N ARG A 44 -17.16 -2.56 -16.51
CA ARG A 44 -16.67 -2.12 -17.83
C ARG A 44 -15.26 -1.54 -17.75
N ILE A 45 -14.96 -0.75 -16.71
CA ILE A 45 -13.61 -0.20 -16.46
C ILE A 45 -12.61 -1.34 -16.28
N GLY A 46 -12.94 -2.35 -15.47
CA GLY A 46 -12.07 -3.51 -15.27
C GLY A 46 -11.77 -4.28 -16.55
N GLN A 47 -12.78 -4.47 -17.41
CA GLN A 47 -12.59 -5.13 -18.71
C GLN A 47 -11.70 -4.31 -19.65
N VAL A 48 -11.93 -2.99 -19.73
CA VAL A 48 -11.09 -2.10 -20.55
C VAL A 48 -9.65 -2.05 -20.05
N ALA A 49 -9.44 -1.99 -18.74
CA ALA A 49 -8.10 -2.04 -18.15
C ALA A 49 -7.39 -3.36 -18.44
N ALA A 50 -8.09 -4.49 -18.34
CA ALA A 50 -7.55 -5.81 -18.67
C ALA A 50 -7.17 -5.91 -20.15
N GLU A 51 -8.06 -5.50 -21.06
CA GLU A 51 -7.77 -5.44 -22.51
C GLU A 51 -6.56 -4.55 -22.81
N TYR A 52 -6.47 -3.38 -22.17
CA TYR A 52 -5.34 -2.47 -22.34
C TYR A 52 -4.01 -3.08 -21.87
N LEU A 53 -3.98 -3.72 -20.70
CA LEU A 53 -2.77 -4.39 -20.21
C LEU A 53 -2.35 -5.57 -21.09
N LEU A 54 -3.30 -6.29 -21.69
CA LEU A 54 -3.02 -7.36 -22.65
C LEU A 54 -2.49 -6.81 -23.98
N ALA A 55 -3.00 -5.67 -24.44
CA ALA A 55 -2.52 -4.99 -25.63
C ALA A 55 -1.14 -4.32 -25.42
N HIS A 56 -0.79 -4.00 -24.17
CA HIS A 56 0.43 -3.30 -23.78
C HIS A 56 1.23 -4.06 -22.69
N PRO A 57 1.79 -5.25 -23.01
CA PRO A 57 2.53 -6.06 -22.05
C PRO A 57 3.85 -5.38 -21.59
N ASP A 58 4.35 -4.42 -22.36
CA ASP A 58 5.54 -3.61 -22.04
C ASP A 58 5.36 -2.77 -20.76
N ILE A 59 4.12 -2.44 -20.39
CA ILE A 59 3.81 -1.73 -19.13
C ILE A 59 4.35 -2.51 -17.92
N LEU A 60 4.29 -3.85 -17.92
CA LEU A 60 4.79 -4.65 -16.81
C LEU A 60 6.31 -4.51 -16.66
N VAL A 61 7.04 -4.40 -17.77
CA VAL A 61 8.49 -4.16 -17.77
C VAL A 61 8.78 -2.76 -17.22
N GLN A 62 8.04 -1.75 -17.67
CA GLN A 62 8.20 -0.37 -17.19
C GLN A 62 7.89 -0.24 -15.68
N VAL A 63 6.86 -0.94 -15.20
CA VAL A 63 6.51 -1.00 -13.77
C VAL A 63 7.64 -1.64 -12.98
N SER A 64 8.19 -2.76 -13.45
CA SER A 64 9.33 -3.44 -12.81
C SER A 64 10.56 -2.54 -12.74
N GLN A 65 10.92 -1.91 -13.85
CA GLN A 65 12.05 -0.96 -13.92
C GLN A 65 11.86 0.21 -12.95
N ARG A 66 10.65 0.77 -12.89
CA ARG A 66 10.32 1.86 -11.96
C ARG A 66 10.45 1.40 -10.51
N LEU A 67 9.95 0.22 -10.17
CA LEU A 67 10.07 -0.33 -8.83
C LEU A 67 11.54 -0.57 -8.46
N GLN A 68 12.34 -1.12 -9.37
CA GLN A 68 13.76 -1.32 -9.15
C GLN A 68 14.49 0.01 -8.90
N ALA A 69 14.19 1.05 -9.68
CA ALA A 69 14.76 2.38 -9.48
C ALA A 69 14.38 2.96 -8.09
N GLN A 70 13.11 2.81 -7.69
CA GLN A 70 12.65 3.25 -6.37
C GLN A 70 13.39 2.53 -5.23
N GLN A 71 13.58 1.22 -5.34
CA GLN A 71 14.31 0.44 -4.35
C GLN A 71 15.79 0.86 -4.26
N GLN A 72 16.43 1.15 -5.38
CA GLN A 72 17.80 1.68 -5.40
C GLN A 72 17.88 3.04 -4.71
N ASP A 73 16.94 3.95 -4.99
CA ASP A 73 16.87 5.26 -4.34
C ASP A 73 16.66 5.15 -2.82
N GLU A 74 15.79 4.23 -2.39
CA GLU A 74 15.58 3.94 -0.96
C GLU A 74 16.84 3.37 -0.32
N GLN A 75 17.54 2.46 -0.99
CA GLN A 75 18.80 1.92 -0.50
C GLN A 75 19.85 3.02 -0.32
N VAL A 76 20.02 3.91 -1.29
CA VAL A 76 20.96 5.04 -1.20
C VAL A 76 20.58 5.97 -0.04
N LYS A 77 19.29 6.25 0.16
CA LYS A 77 18.83 7.05 1.31
C LYS A 77 19.16 6.38 2.65
N ASN A 78 18.95 5.08 2.76
CA ASN A 78 19.24 4.33 3.98
C ASN A 78 20.75 4.31 4.27
N ILE A 79 21.58 4.08 3.25
CA ILE A 79 23.05 4.16 3.37
C ILE A 79 23.47 5.56 3.81
N THR A 80 22.94 6.60 3.16
CA THR A 80 23.24 8.00 3.50
C THR A 80 22.88 8.30 4.95
N ALA A 81 21.70 7.87 5.40
CA ALA A 81 21.28 8.04 6.79
C ALA A 81 22.21 7.31 7.77
N ALA A 82 22.64 6.09 7.45
CA ALA A 82 23.60 5.35 8.27
C ALA A 82 24.97 6.04 8.32
N VAL A 83 25.49 6.52 7.18
CA VAL A 83 26.75 7.27 7.11
C VAL A 83 26.69 8.55 7.95
N LEU A 84 25.59 9.29 7.89
CA LEU A 84 25.41 10.48 8.73
C LEU A 84 25.33 10.13 10.22
N ALA A 85 24.67 9.04 10.58
CA ALA A 85 24.61 8.56 11.95
C ALA A 85 25.98 8.09 12.47
N SER A 86 26.86 7.62 11.57
CA SER A 86 28.22 7.13 11.88
C SER A 86 29.33 8.12 11.52
N GLN A 87 29.01 9.39 11.24
CA GLN A 87 29.97 10.38 10.74
C GLN A 87 31.24 10.47 11.60
N ASP A 88 31.11 10.53 12.92
CA ASP A 88 32.24 10.68 13.83
C ASP A 88 33.23 9.50 13.73
N ALA A 89 32.69 8.28 13.67
CA ALA A 89 33.49 7.06 13.49
C ALA A 89 34.13 6.98 12.10
N LEU A 90 33.54 7.60 11.07
CA LEU A 90 34.09 7.59 9.72
C LEU A 90 35.20 8.64 9.52
N VAL A 91 35.19 9.73 10.29
CA VAL A 91 36.07 10.89 10.07
C VAL A 91 37.14 11.05 11.15
N ASN A 92 36.86 10.69 12.40
CA ASN A 92 37.73 10.95 13.55
C ASN A 92 38.37 9.68 14.14
N ASP A 93 38.27 8.54 13.46
CA ASP A 93 38.93 7.31 13.88
C ASP A 93 40.46 7.43 13.74
N ARG A 94 41.15 7.27 14.88
CA ARG A 94 42.61 7.37 14.97
C ARG A 94 43.34 6.18 14.36
N ASP A 95 42.65 5.04 14.22
CA ASP A 95 43.21 3.81 13.69
C ASP A 95 43.09 3.74 12.16
N ASN A 96 42.33 4.66 11.53
CA ASN A 96 42.22 4.77 10.08
C ASN A 96 43.39 5.57 9.48
N PRO A 97 44.09 5.03 8.45
CA PRO A 97 45.07 5.78 7.69
C PRO A 97 44.44 7.03 7.05
N THR A 98 45.03 8.20 7.30
CA THR A 98 44.58 9.47 6.72
C THR A 98 45.72 10.17 6.02
N TYR A 99 45.40 10.89 4.94
CA TYR A 99 46.36 11.70 4.19
C TYR A 99 45.80 13.11 3.97
N GLY A 100 46.56 14.12 4.37
CA GLY A 100 46.20 15.54 4.21
C GLY A 100 46.31 16.36 5.50
N PRO A 101 45.87 17.63 5.46
CA PRO A 101 45.87 18.52 6.63
C PRO A 101 44.85 18.10 7.69
N ALA A 102 45.21 18.21 8.97
CA ALA A 102 44.32 17.85 10.08
C ALA A 102 43.08 18.77 10.21
N ASP A 103 43.11 19.96 9.62
CA ASP A 103 42.04 20.97 9.69
C ASP A 103 41.24 21.09 8.37
N ALA A 104 41.34 20.08 7.51
CA ALA A 104 40.64 20.00 6.23
C ALA A 104 39.13 20.25 6.38
N LYS A 105 38.56 21.06 5.47
CA LYS A 105 37.13 21.40 5.47
C LYS A 105 36.24 20.36 4.78
N VAL A 106 36.87 19.50 3.98
CA VAL A 106 36.21 18.42 3.24
C VAL A 106 37.07 17.18 3.43
N VAL A 107 36.42 16.06 3.78
CA VAL A 107 37.05 14.76 3.97
C VAL A 107 36.39 13.80 2.99
N LEU A 108 37.21 13.09 2.20
CA LEU A 108 36.78 11.96 1.40
C LEU A 108 37.10 10.69 2.17
N VAL A 109 36.08 9.90 2.47
CA VAL A 109 36.22 8.60 3.12
C VAL A 109 35.96 7.53 2.07
N GLU A 110 36.97 6.70 1.80
CA GLU A 110 36.88 5.59 0.85
C GLU A 110 36.81 4.27 1.64
N LEU A 111 35.72 3.52 1.46
CA LEU A 111 35.57 2.20 2.05
C LEU A 111 36.00 1.14 1.03
N PHE A 112 36.96 0.32 1.43
CA PHE A 112 37.43 -0.84 0.65
C PHE A 112 36.94 -2.14 1.30
N ASP A 113 36.75 -3.17 0.47
CA ASP A 113 36.62 -4.58 0.87
C ASP A 113 37.95 -5.30 0.58
#